data_AF-A0A2V8U649-F1
#
_entry.id   AF-A0A2V8U649-F1
#
_cell.length_a   1.000
_cell.length_b   1.000
_cell.length_c   1.000
_cell.angle_alpha   90.00
_cell.angle_beta   90.00
_cell.angle_gamma   90.00
#
_symmetry.space_group_name_H-M   'P 1'
#
loop_
_entity.id
_entity.type
_entity.pdbx_description
1 polymer ?
#
loop_
_entity_poly.entity_id
_entity_poly.type
_entity_poly.pdbx_seq_one_letter_code
_entity_poly.pdbx_strand_id
1 'polypeptide(L)'
;IYSLVPWVEKARSPAMAILGFHLAVAVLASFGVDELVGAQQLPATLSRVIIRGPLAFGITLYVMLGATFFSQGEKVYYQIRPAAVAFTAVLLSIVMAGWIHRKLGRAGVTSCFVLLVMLELSNVTTYSYTSREQGWNLVDPMYRNTDIVRFLKQQQQPVRVGIDRTAVPFNFGDWFGIEEFEGFCGLTAKIYAANWMKDTHLLMGEQFWVASKPQRPEQQLVFQGTSGLNVYRNPDAFSRVWPVHHALAVKNQSEIISRLNGPLGELKDEVLLTGQAAPDLETCPGADDIRLESYGQSSITIQAKMNCRGMVILGDTFFPGWRATVDGAPVPVYEVFSLLRGVVVPSGNHQIKFRYRPISVLAGAALSLLGACIIGFLWWRASLVTGS
;
A
#
# COMPACT_ATOMS: atom_id res chain seq x y z
N ILE A 1 0.65 -6.80 -20.47
CA ILE A 1 0.31 -5.40 -20.09
C ILE A 1 1.22 -4.92 -18.98
N TYR A 2 1.16 -5.48 -17.76
CA TYR A 2 2.03 -5.05 -16.64
C TYR A 2 3.54 -5.13 -16.91
N SER A 3 4.01 -6.04 -17.76
CA SER A 3 5.42 -6.13 -18.18
C SER A 3 5.77 -5.26 -19.39
N LEU A 4 4.77 -4.71 -20.09
CA LEU A 4 4.95 -4.03 -21.38
C LEU A 4 4.69 -2.52 -21.29
N VAL A 5 3.92 -2.08 -20.31
CA VAL A 5 3.60 -0.67 -20.09
C VAL A 5 4.06 -0.31 -18.68
N PRO A 6 5.21 0.39 -18.55
CA PRO A 6 5.70 0.85 -17.26
C PRO A 6 4.61 1.62 -16.49
N TRP A 7 4.56 1.46 -15.16
CA TRP A 7 3.69 2.18 -14.22
C TRP A 7 2.21 1.79 -14.23
N VAL A 8 1.74 0.93 -15.13
CA VAL A 8 0.34 0.43 -15.11
C VAL A 8 0.04 -0.38 -13.84
N GLU A 9 1.05 -1.03 -13.26
CA GLU A 9 0.96 -1.70 -11.96
C GLU A 9 0.65 -0.74 -10.81
N LYS A 10 0.90 0.56 -10.96
CA LYS A 10 0.58 1.57 -9.93
C LYS A 10 -0.85 2.08 -10.03
N ALA A 11 -1.53 1.91 -11.16
CA ALA A 11 -2.94 2.31 -11.33
C ALA A 11 -3.89 1.62 -10.34
N ARG A 12 -3.45 0.55 -9.68
CA ARG A 12 -4.18 -0.12 -8.58
C ARG A 12 -4.16 0.62 -7.25
N SER A 13 -3.28 1.62 -7.09
CA SER A 13 -3.18 2.40 -5.87
C SER A 13 -4.24 3.51 -5.89
N PRO A 14 -5.14 3.58 -4.89
CA PRO A 14 -6.10 4.68 -4.77
C PRO A 14 -5.45 6.06 -4.81
N ALA A 15 -4.19 6.19 -4.39
CA ALA A 15 -3.43 7.42 -4.47
C ALA A 15 -3.21 7.93 -5.91
N MET A 16 -3.29 7.07 -6.93
CA MET A 16 -3.21 7.51 -8.32
C MET A 16 -4.47 8.27 -8.78
N ALA A 17 -5.63 8.03 -8.17
CA ALA A 17 -6.82 8.84 -8.44
C ALA A 17 -6.62 10.30 -8.00
N ILE A 18 -5.79 10.53 -6.98
CA ILE A 18 -5.41 11.87 -6.51
C ILE A 18 -4.64 12.63 -7.59
N LEU A 19 -3.83 11.96 -8.42
CA LEU A 19 -3.14 12.63 -9.53
C LEU A 19 -4.12 13.19 -10.56
N GLY A 20 -5.15 12.42 -10.90
CA GLY A 20 -6.22 12.88 -11.80
C GLY A 20 -6.97 14.08 -11.22
N PHE A 21 -7.31 14.03 -9.93
CA PHE A 21 -7.92 15.15 -9.22
C PHE A 21 -7.01 16.38 -9.20
N HIS A 22 -5.74 16.24 -8.84
CA HIS A 22 -4.77 17.33 -8.81
C HIS A 22 -4.57 17.97 -10.18
N LEU A 23 -4.49 17.17 -11.24
CA LEU A 23 -4.39 17.70 -12.61
C LEU A 23 -5.63 18.51 -12.98
N ALA A 24 -6.83 17.99 -12.70
CA ALA A 24 -8.08 18.70 -12.96
C ALA A 24 -8.16 20.02 -12.19
N VAL A 25 -7.81 20.01 -10.90
CA VAL A 25 -7.78 21.22 -10.05
C VAL A 25 -6.74 22.22 -10.56
N ALA A 26 -5.56 21.77 -10.99
CA ALA A 26 -4.53 22.65 -11.52
C ALA A 26 -4.98 23.35 -12.82
N VAL A 27 -5.67 22.63 -13.71
CA VAL A 27 -6.23 23.19 -14.95
C VAL A 27 -7.35 24.19 -14.64
N LEU A 28 -8.25 23.86 -13.70
CA LEU A 28 -9.29 24.82 -13.27
C LEU A 28 -8.68 26.06 -12.61
N ALA A 29 -7.63 25.88 -11.80
CA ALA A 29 -6.91 26.98 -11.18
C ALA A 29 -6.22 27.87 -12.22
N SER A 30 -5.66 27.31 -13.31
CA SER A 30 -5.04 28.13 -14.35
C SER A 30 -6.05 29.00 -15.08
N PHE A 31 -7.26 28.50 -15.37
CA PHE A 31 -8.34 29.34 -15.93
C PHE A 31 -8.72 30.47 -14.98
N GLY A 32 -8.82 30.18 -13.67
CA GLY A 32 -9.09 31.22 -12.67
C GLY A 32 -7.99 32.29 -12.60
N VAL A 33 -6.72 31.88 -12.68
CA VAL A 33 -5.57 32.80 -12.68
C VAL A 33 -5.54 33.63 -13.96
N ASP A 34 -5.79 33.06 -15.13
CA ASP A 34 -5.84 33.79 -16.40
C ASP A 34 -6.94 34.86 -16.39
N GLU A 35 -8.14 34.50 -15.92
CA GLU A 35 -9.25 35.44 -15.78
C GLU A 35 -8.92 36.57 -14.81
N LEU A 36 -8.27 36.24 -13.68
CA LEU A 36 -7.78 37.22 -12.72
C LEU A 36 -6.76 38.16 -13.35
N VAL A 37 -5.69 37.63 -13.93
CA VAL A 37 -4.58 38.41 -14.51
C VAL A 37 -5.02 39.25 -15.72
N GLY A 38 -6.07 38.82 -16.44
CA GLY A 38 -6.67 39.54 -17.55
C GLY A 38 -7.65 40.65 -17.15
N ALA A 39 -8.22 40.59 -15.94
CA ALA A 39 -9.22 41.55 -15.48
C ALA A 39 -8.62 42.96 -15.27
N GLN A 40 -9.15 43.96 -16.00
CA GLN A 40 -8.73 45.37 -15.83
C GLN A 40 -9.20 45.98 -14.49
N GLN A 41 -10.36 45.54 -14.00
CA GLN A 41 -10.96 45.89 -12.70
C GLN A 41 -11.74 44.69 -12.14
N LEU A 42 -11.52 44.38 -10.87
CA LEU A 42 -12.24 43.33 -10.15
C LEU A 42 -13.35 43.95 -9.28
N PRO A 43 -14.53 43.31 -9.17
CA PRO A 43 -15.58 43.74 -8.25
C PRO A 43 -15.06 43.85 -6.81
N ALA A 44 -15.45 44.89 -6.08
CA ALA A 44 -14.94 45.16 -4.72
C ALA A 44 -15.19 44.01 -3.73
N THR A 45 -16.25 43.22 -3.93
CA THR A 45 -16.52 42.02 -3.13
C THR A 45 -15.51 40.91 -3.44
N LEU A 46 -15.25 40.66 -4.73
CA LEU A 46 -14.31 39.64 -5.16
C LEU A 46 -12.87 39.98 -4.75
N SER A 47 -12.46 41.24 -4.90
CA SER A 47 -11.15 41.73 -4.43
C SER A 47 -10.97 41.53 -2.92
N ARG A 48 -12.02 41.78 -2.13
CA ARG A 48 -11.99 41.52 -0.68
C ARG A 48 -11.85 40.04 -0.37
N VAL A 49 -12.54 39.16 -1.10
CA VAL A 49 -12.44 37.71 -0.89
C VAL A 49 -11.05 37.19 -1.25
N ILE A 50 -10.47 37.62 -2.37
CA ILE A 50 -9.14 37.17 -2.82
C ILE A 50 -8.02 37.60 -1.86
N ILE A 51 -8.14 38.79 -1.27
CA ILE A 51 -7.16 39.28 -0.30
C ILE A 51 -7.43 38.67 1.08
N ARG A 52 -8.65 38.83 1.61
CA ARG A 52 -8.96 38.47 2.99
C ARG A 52 -9.15 36.97 3.20
N GLY A 53 -9.48 36.21 2.17
CA GLY A 53 -9.68 34.76 2.26
C GLY A 53 -8.41 34.03 2.70
N PRO A 54 -7.30 34.10 1.93
CA PRO A 54 -6.03 33.50 2.33
C PRO A 54 -5.51 34.04 3.66
N LEU A 55 -5.67 35.34 3.92
CA LEU A 55 -5.29 35.96 5.19
C LEU A 55 -6.05 35.36 6.37
N ALA A 56 -7.38 35.29 6.29
CA ALA A 56 -8.23 34.71 7.32
C ALA A 56 -7.87 33.24 7.54
N PHE A 57 -7.70 32.48 6.46
CA PHE A 57 -7.28 31.08 6.54
C PHE A 57 -5.94 30.92 7.26
N GLY A 58 -4.91 31.69 6.88
CA GLY A 58 -3.59 31.65 7.51
C GLY A 58 -3.62 32.06 8.99
N ILE A 59 -4.33 33.14 9.34
CA ILE A 59 -4.49 33.58 10.73
C ILE A 59 -5.22 32.53 11.55
N THR A 60 -6.34 32.00 11.05
CA THR A 60 -7.10 30.95 11.74
C THR A 60 -6.23 29.72 11.97
N LEU A 61 -5.45 29.29 10.98
CA LEU A 61 -4.55 28.14 11.11
C LEU A 61 -3.47 28.41 12.17
N TYR A 62 -2.87 29.61 12.20
CA TYR A 62 -1.93 29.99 13.26
C TYR A 62 -2.57 30.04 14.66
N VAL A 63 -3.79 30.57 14.78
CA VAL A 63 -4.52 30.59 16.06
C VAL A 63 -4.80 29.17 16.53
N MET A 64 -5.24 28.28 15.63
CA MET A 64 -5.43 26.86 15.94
C MET A 64 -4.12 26.20 16.39
N LEU A 65 -3.00 26.46 15.68
CA LEU A 65 -1.69 25.95 16.05
C LEU A 65 -1.24 26.46 17.42
N GLY A 66 -1.40 27.76 17.68
CA GLY A 66 -1.12 28.36 18.98
C GLY A 66 -1.96 27.72 20.09
N ALA A 67 -3.27 27.57 19.89
CA ALA A 67 -4.16 26.91 20.84
C ALA A 67 -3.74 25.45 21.11
N THR A 68 -3.37 24.70 20.06
CA THR A 68 -2.86 23.33 20.24
C THR A 68 -1.55 23.29 21.01
N PHE A 69 -0.62 24.21 20.73
CA PHE A 69 0.63 24.36 21.46
C PHE A 69 0.40 24.62 22.95
N PHE A 70 -0.52 25.52 23.31
CA PHE A 70 -0.89 25.76 24.71
C PHE A 70 -1.55 24.56 25.38
N SER A 71 -2.30 23.74 24.63
CA SER A 71 -2.98 22.56 25.19
C SER A 71 -2.10 21.32 25.33
N GLN A 72 -1.09 21.14 24.48
CA GLN A 72 -0.29 19.90 24.38
C GLN A 72 1.22 20.11 24.63
N GLY A 73 1.67 21.35 24.83
CA GLY A 73 3.06 21.70 25.10
C GLY A 73 4.02 21.41 23.93
N GLU A 74 5.28 21.10 24.25
CA GLU A 74 6.36 20.90 23.26
C GLU A 74 6.14 19.74 22.28
N LYS A 75 5.17 18.85 22.53
CA LYS A 75 4.81 17.78 21.58
C LYS A 75 4.33 18.31 20.22
N VAL A 76 4.01 19.59 20.13
CA VAL A 76 3.62 20.30 18.90
C VAL A 76 4.81 20.74 18.03
N TYR A 77 6.07 20.61 18.50
CA TYR A 77 7.27 21.02 17.76
C TYR A 77 7.40 20.35 16.37
N TYR A 78 6.74 19.21 16.16
CA TYR A 78 6.67 18.52 14.87
C TYR A 78 5.65 19.11 13.86
N GLN A 79 4.92 20.18 14.21
CA GLN A 79 3.92 20.83 13.36
C GLN A 79 4.44 22.07 12.59
N ILE A 80 5.68 22.03 12.09
CA ILE A 80 6.22 23.09 11.21
C ILE A 80 5.38 23.22 9.93
N ARG A 81 4.74 22.14 9.46
CA ARG A 81 4.06 22.14 8.16
C ARG A 81 2.78 22.98 8.13
N PRO A 82 1.82 22.83 9.07
CA PRO A 82 0.67 23.73 9.11
C PRO A 82 1.09 25.19 9.31
N ALA A 83 2.17 25.46 10.05
CA ALA A 83 2.71 26.80 10.22
C ALA A 83 3.28 27.36 8.90
N ALA A 84 3.98 26.56 8.11
CA ALA A 84 4.44 26.94 6.78
C ALA A 84 3.27 27.21 5.81
N VAL A 85 2.22 26.38 5.83
CA VAL A 85 0.99 26.61 5.04
C VAL A 85 0.30 27.92 5.44
N ALA A 86 0.20 28.18 6.75
CA ALA A 86 -0.35 29.43 7.27
C ALA A 86 0.47 30.64 6.78
N PHE A 87 1.80 30.52 6.84
CA PHE A 87 2.72 31.55 6.36
C PHE A 87 2.54 31.85 4.87
N THR A 88 2.54 30.81 4.03
CA THR A 88 2.32 30.94 2.58
C THR A 88 0.97 31.59 2.28
N ALA A 89 -0.10 31.24 3.01
CA ALA A 89 -1.42 31.84 2.82
C ALA A 89 -1.42 33.35 3.13
N VAL A 90 -0.72 33.78 4.19
CA VAL A 90 -0.54 35.19 4.52
C VAL A 90 0.28 35.91 3.45
N LEU A 91 1.39 35.32 3.00
CA LEU A 91 2.18 35.89 1.91
C LEU A 91 1.39 35.98 0.60
N LEU A 92 0.59 34.97 0.27
CA LEU A 92 -0.30 34.99 -0.89
C LEU A 92 -1.29 36.16 -0.80
N SER A 93 -1.89 36.41 0.37
CA SER A 93 -2.73 37.58 0.59
C SER A 93 -1.98 38.89 0.31
N ILE A 94 -0.73 39.02 0.76
CA ILE A 94 0.09 40.21 0.52
C ILE A 94 0.38 40.39 -0.97
N VAL A 95 0.74 39.32 -1.68
CA VAL A 95 0.98 39.34 -3.13
C VAL A 95 -0.29 39.72 -3.89
N MET A 96 -1.44 39.16 -3.51
CA MET A 96 -2.73 39.49 -4.12
C MET A 96 -3.13 40.94 -3.85
N ALA A 97 -2.92 41.45 -2.63
CA ALA A 97 -3.17 42.86 -2.31
C ALA A 97 -2.25 43.79 -3.13
N GLY A 98 -0.96 43.46 -3.23
CA GLY A 98 0.00 44.20 -4.03
C GLY A 98 -0.38 44.24 -5.51
N TRP A 99 -0.89 43.14 -6.06
CA TRP A 99 -1.37 43.05 -7.43
C TRP A 99 -2.65 43.86 -7.65
N ILE A 100 -3.69 43.64 -6.84
CA ILE A 100 -5.00 44.31 -6.96
C ILE A 100 -4.88 45.83 -6.77
N HIS A 101 -4.04 46.28 -5.83
CA HIS A 101 -3.77 47.70 -5.61
C HIS A 101 -2.70 48.28 -6.56
N ARG A 102 -2.29 47.53 -7.59
CA ARG A 102 -1.33 47.94 -8.64
C ARG A 102 0.03 48.40 -8.08
N LYS A 103 0.44 47.86 -6.94
CA LYS A 103 1.77 48.07 -6.33
C LYS A 103 2.80 47.08 -6.87
N LEU A 104 2.36 45.93 -7.37
CA LEU A 104 3.20 44.92 -8.03
C LEU A 104 2.82 44.81 -9.51
N GLY A 105 3.83 44.89 -10.39
CA GLY A 105 3.67 44.59 -11.81
C GLY A 105 3.57 43.09 -12.08
N ARG A 106 3.18 42.69 -13.30
CA ARG A 106 2.99 41.29 -13.70
C ARG A 106 4.20 40.40 -13.37
N ALA A 107 5.40 40.84 -13.75
CA ALA A 107 6.63 40.09 -13.46
C ALA A 107 6.84 39.87 -11.96
N GLY A 108 6.59 40.88 -11.12
CA GLY A 108 6.72 40.76 -9.67
C GLY A 108 5.73 39.76 -9.07
N VAL A 109 4.46 39.82 -9.50
CA VAL A 109 3.42 38.88 -9.05
C VAL A 109 3.77 37.44 -9.46
N THR A 110 4.18 37.24 -10.72
CA THR A 110 4.59 35.92 -11.21
C THR A 110 5.78 35.38 -10.43
N SER A 111 6.82 36.18 -10.20
CA SER A 111 7.99 35.77 -9.41
C SER A 111 7.60 35.41 -7.98
N CYS A 112 6.80 36.23 -7.29
CA CYS A 112 6.31 35.91 -5.95
C CYS A 112 5.49 34.63 -5.93
N PHE A 113 4.63 34.41 -6.93
CA PHE A 113 3.81 33.21 -7.02
C PHE A 113 4.66 31.96 -7.22
N VAL A 114 5.66 32.00 -8.10
CA VAL A 114 6.63 30.89 -8.28
C VAL A 114 7.35 30.59 -6.98
N LEU A 115 7.80 31.61 -6.24
CA LEU A 115 8.45 31.43 -4.94
C LEU A 115 7.50 30.80 -3.90
N LEU A 116 6.24 31.21 -3.87
CA LEU A 116 5.24 30.61 -2.97
C LEU A 116 4.96 29.15 -3.33
N VAL A 117 4.87 28.83 -4.63
CA VAL A 117 4.73 27.45 -5.10
C VAL A 117 5.95 26.62 -4.71
N MET A 118 7.16 27.15 -4.87
CA MET A 118 8.38 26.47 -4.44
C MET A 118 8.42 26.25 -2.92
N LEU A 119 7.96 27.22 -2.13
CA LEU A 119 7.87 27.10 -0.68
C LEU A 119 6.90 25.98 -0.26
N GLU A 120 5.71 25.92 -0.86
CA GLU A 120 4.73 24.86 -0.61
C GLU A 120 5.20 23.49 -1.10
N LEU A 121 5.78 23.43 -2.30
CA LEU A 121 6.35 22.19 -2.82
C LEU A 121 7.47 21.69 -1.92
N SER A 122 8.33 22.57 -1.41
CA SER A 122 9.37 22.19 -0.45
C SER A 122 8.75 21.62 0.83
N ASN A 123 7.74 22.27 1.40
CA ASN A 123 7.06 21.81 2.62
C ASN A 123 6.53 20.36 2.49
N VAL A 124 6.09 19.97 1.28
CA VAL A 124 5.62 18.60 1.00
C VAL A 124 6.78 17.65 0.69
N THR A 125 7.69 18.05 -0.19
CA THR A 125 8.72 17.16 -0.77
C THR A 125 9.91 16.91 0.14
N THR A 126 10.32 17.90 0.94
CA THR A 126 11.52 17.81 1.78
C THR A 126 11.22 17.46 3.22
N TYR A 127 9.96 17.24 3.60
CA TYR A 127 9.57 16.95 4.98
C TYR A 127 10.35 15.76 5.58
N SER A 128 10.54 14.69 4.79
CA SER A 128 11.23 13.49 5.26
C SER A 128 12.75 13.58 5.14
N TYR A 129 13.29 14.71 4.67
CA TYR A 129 14.73 14.86 4.51
C TYR A 129 15.32 15.18 5.87
N THR A 130 16.28 14.36 6.29
CA THR A 130 17.02 14.57 7.53
C THR A 130 18.08 15.64 7.31
N SER A 131 18.38 16.45 8.33
CA SER A 131 19.53 17.35 8.27
C SER A 131 20.80 16.52 8.09
N ARG A 132 21.72 16.96 7.22
CA ARG A 132 23.02 16.31 7.03
C ARG A 132 23.83 16.25 8.33
N GLU A 133 23.61 17.20 9.24
CA GLU A 133 24.24 17.26 10.56
C GLU A 133 23.81 16.11 11.47
N GLN A 134 22.64 15.51 11.22
CA GLN A 134 22.17 14.32 11.93
C GLN A 134 22.79 13.02 11.39
N GLY A 135 23.67 13.08 10.38
CA GLY A 135 24.27 11.92 9.74
C GLY A 135 23.34 11.21 8.75
N TRP A 136 23.74 10.02 8.31
CA TRP A 136 23.03 9.21 7.32
C TRP A 136 22.14 8.14 7.98
N ASN A 137 21.23 8.57 8.85
CA ASN A 137 20.43 7.68 9.71
C ASN A 137 19.51 6.70 8.96
N LEU A 138 19.29 6.90 7.65
CA LEU A 138 18.56 5.97 6.79
C LEU A 138 19.49 5.05 6.01
N VAL A 139 20.58 5.60 5.46
CA VAL A 139 21.48 4.86 4.55
C VAL A 139 22.33 3.85 5.30
N ASP A 140 22.85 4.21 6.48
CA ASP A 140 23.69 3.33 7.28
C ASP A 140 22.96 2.02 7.69
N PRO A 141 21.72 2.07 8.23
CA PRO A 141 20.94 0.85 8.51
C PRO A 141 20.67 -0.03 7.28
N MET A 142 20.59 0.55 6.08
CA MET A 142 20.32 -0.19 4.84
C MET A 142 21.50 -1.08 4.41
N TYR A 143 22.72 -0.80 4.86
CA TYR A 143 23.90 -1.64 4.56
C TYR A 143 24.31 -2.55 5.73
N ARG A 144 24.03 -2.13 6.97
CA ARG A 144 24.48 -2.85 8.18
C ARG A 144 23.80 -4.21 8.40
N ASN A 145 22.64 -4.45 7.80
CA ASN A 145 21.86 -5.70 7.98
C ASN A 145 22.08 -6.74 6.86
N THR A 146 23.14 -6.62 6.08
CA THR A 146 23.39 -7.49 4.91
C THR A 146 23.64 -8.96 5.26
N ASP A 147 24.18 -9.23 6.44
CA ASP A 147 24.36 -10.56 7.02
C ASP A 147 23.02 -11.23 7.37
N ILE A 148 22.09 -10.50 8.00
CA ILE A 148 20.71 -10.92 8.26
C ILE A 148 20.01 -11.25 6.95
N VAL A 149 20.14 -10.38 5.94
CA VAL A 149 19.54 -10.58 4.62
C VAL A 149 20.09 -11.84 3.96
N ARG A 150 21.40 -12.10 4.07
CA ARG A 150 22.02 -13.32 3.53
C ARG A 150 21.46 -14.57 4.22
N PHE A 151 21.34 -14.55 5.54
CA PHE A 151 20.75 -15.65 6.31
C PHE A 151 19.30 -15.93 5.86
N LEU A 152 18.48 -14.88 5.73
CA LEU A 152 17.08 -15.00 5.31
C LEU A 152 16.93 -15.54 3.87
N LYS A 153 17.79 -15.10 2.94
CA LYS A 153 17.76 -15.57 1.54
C LYS A 153 18.27 -17.00 1.35
N GLN A 154 18.98 -17.57 2.32
CA GLN A 154 19.44 -18.96 2.29
C GLN A 154 18.39 -19.99 2.72
N GLN A 155 17.22 -19.54 3.19
CA GLN A 155 16.14 -20.44 3.60
C GLN A 155 15.51 -21.13 2.37
N GLN A 156 15.03 -22.37 2.56
CA GLN A 156 14.56 -23.22 1.47
C GLN A 156 13.24 -22.74 0.81
N GLN A 157 12.44 -21.94 1.51
CA GLN A 157 11.17 -21.41 1.02
C GLN A 157 11.18 -19.89 1.05
N PRO A 158 10.33 -19.22 0.23
CA PRO A 158 10.12 -17.78 0.35
C PRO A 158 9.78 -17.41 1.80
N VAL A 159 10.69 -16.66 2.41
CA VAL A 159 10.56 -16.20 3.78
C VAL A 159 9.67 -14.98 3.86
N ARG A 160 8.78 -15.00 4.85
CA ARG A 160 8.05 -13.82 5.32
C ARG A 160 8.57 -13.45 6.70
N VAL A 161 8.90 -12.17 6.87
CA VAL A 161 9.49 -11.65 8.10
C VAL A 161 8.64 -10.54 8.70
N GLY A 162 8.58 -10.51 10.02
CA GLY A 162 8.18 -9.35 10.80
C GLY A 162 9.43 -8.60 11.27
N ILE A 163 9.33 -7.29 11.43
CA ILE A 163 10.48 -6.43 11.72
C ILE A 163 10.11 -5.39 12.77
N ASP A 164 10.99 -5.19 13.74
CA ASP A 164 10.91 -4.06 14.65
C ASP A 164 11.23 -2.76 13.92
N ARG A 165 10.18 -2.03 13.55
CA ARG A 165 10.24 -0.76 12.82
C ARG A 165 10.89 0.38 13.59
N THR A 166 11.00 0.26 14.91
CA THR A 166 11.74 1.24 15.71
C THR A 166 13.25 1.10 15.49
N ALA A 167 13.71 -0.11 15.20
CA ALA A 167 15.11 -0.43 14.94
C ALA A 167 15.46 -0.40 13.44
N VAL A 168 14.49 -0.67 12.57
CA VAL A 168 14.63 -0.65 11.11
C VAL A 168 13.63 0.35 10.52
N PRO A 169 13.97 1.65 10.44
CA PRO A 169 13.05 2.72 10.06
C PRO A 169 12.92 2.87 8.52
N PHE A 170 12.94 1.75 7.79
CA PHE A 170 12.76 1.72 6.34
C PHE A 170 12.04 0.44 5.92
N ASN A 171 11.53 0.41 4.69
CA ASN A 171 10.84 -0.75 4.14
C ASN A 171 11.86 -1.83 3.73
N PHE A 172 12.26 -2.64 4.72
CA PHE A 172 13.30 -3.65 4.60
C PHE A 172 12.94 -4.70 3.56
N GLY A 173 11.68 -5.14 3.54
CA GLY A 173 11.21 -6.12 2.57
C GLY A 173 11.38 -5.65 1.13
N ASP A 174 10.91 -4.44 0.83
CA ASP A 174 11.04 -3.85 -0.52
C ASP A 174 12.49 -3.61 -0.93
N TRP A 175 13.34 -3.18 0.00
CA TRP A 175 14.74 -2.92 -0.29
C TRP A 175 15.53 -4.18 -0.63
N PHE A 176 15.31 -5.28 0.10
CA PHE A 176 16.07 -6.50 -0.06
C PHE A 176 15.37 -7.58 -0.92
N GLY A 177 14.11 -7.36 -1.29
CA GLY A 177 13.29 -8.35 -1.99
C GLY A 177 12.94 -9.54 -1.09
N ILE A 178 12.67 -9.28 0.18
CA ILE A 178 12.20 -10.26 1.17
C ILE A 178 10.75 -9.91 1.50
N GLU A 179 9.87 -10.89 1.66
CA GLU A 179 8.50 -10.55 2.04
C GLU A 179 8.45 -10.07 3.49
N GLU A 180 7.85 -8.91 3.71
CA GLU A 180 7.60 -8.34 5.04
C GLU A 180 6.08 -8.38 5.29
N PHE A 181 5.66 -8.85 6.48
CA PHE A 181 4.23 -8.90 6.81
C PHE A 181 3.61 -7.49 6.86
N GLU A 182 4.28 -6.54 7.52
CA GLU A 182 3.77 -5.18 7.67
C GLU A 182 4.16 -4.22 6.53
N GLY A 183 4.88 -4.69 5.50
CA GLY A 183 5.47 -3.85 4.45
C GLY A 183 4.50 -2.91 3.72
N PHE A 184 5.00 -1.82 3.15
CA PHE A 184 4.13 -0.76 2.58
C PHE A 184 3.66 -1.02 1.14
N CYS A 185 4.05 -2.14 0.53
CA CYS A 185 3.75 -2.41 -0.88
C CYS A 185 2.55 -3.33 -1.07
N GLY A 186 1.48 -2.81 -1.67
CA GLY A 186 0.34 -3.62 -2.13
C GLY A 186 -0.67 -4.02 -1.05
N LEU A 187 -0.78 -3.25 0.03
CA LEU A 187 -1.75 -3.50 1.11
C LEU A 187 -3.19 -3.47 0.59
N THR A 188 -3.89 -4.60 0.69
CA THR A 188 -5.35 -4.68 0.57
C THR A 188 -6.01 -4.25 1.89
N ALA A 189 -7.30 -3.88 1.86
CA ALA A 189 -8.04 -3.58 3.09
C ALA A 189 -8.03 -4.75 4.09
N LYS A 190 -7.89 -5.99 3.61
CA LYS A 190 -7.87 -7.20 4.43
C LYS A 190 -6.56 -7.38 5.18
N ILE A 191 -5.42 -7.19 4.52
CA ILE A 191 -4.12 -7.23 5.22
C ILE A 191 -4.01 -6.08 6.21
N TYR A 192 -4.55 -4.89 5.87
CA TYR A 192 -4.60 -3.79 6.82
C TYR A 192 -5.40 -4.16 8.07
N ALA A 193 -6.58 -4.78 7.92
CA ALA A 193 -7.35 -5.28 9.06
C ALA A 193 -6.61 -6.39 9.82
N ALA A 194 -5.90 -7.29 9.13
CA ALA A 194 -5.14 -8.37 9.73
C ALA A 194 -3.96 -7.91 10.57
N ASN A 195 -3.33 -6.77 10.26
CA ASN A 195 -2.29 -6.18 11.11
C ASN A 195 -2.77 -5.85 12.53
N TRP A 196 -4.08 -5.66 12.72
CA TRP A 196 -4.68 -5.37 14.03
C TRP A 196 -5.22 -6.61 14.74
N MET A 197 -5.16 -7.78 14.11
CA MET A 197 -5.62 -9.04 14.70
C MET A 197 -4.46 -9.77 15.39
N LYS A 198 -4.74 -10.37 16.55
CA LYS A 198 -3.71 -11.07 17.33
C LYS A 198 -3.21 -12.28 16.52
N ASP A 199 -1.90 -12.48 16.50
CA ASP A 199 -1.20 -13.64 15.94
C ASP A 199 -1.52 -14.01 14.48
N THR A 200 -2.29 -13.21 13.74
CA THR A 200 -2.66 -13.50 12.34
C THR A 200 -1.45 -13.49 11.41
N HIS A 201 -0.38 -12.76 11.77
CA HIS A 201 0.92 -12.83 11.10
C HIS A 201 1.49 -14.26 11.06
N LEU A 202 1.27 -15.07 12.12
CA LEU A 202 1.67 -16.48 12.15
C LEU A 202 0.87 -17.34 11.19
N LEU A 203 -0.45 -17.14 11.11
CA LEU A 203 -1.32 -17.84 10.15
C LEU A 203 -0.89 -17.54 8.70
N MET A 204 -0.38 -16.33 8.49
CA MET A 204 0.20 -15.88 7.23
C MET A 204 1.64 -16.35 7.02
N GLY A 205 2.19 -17.19 7.90
CA GLY A 205 3.51 -17.79 7.74
C GLY A 205 4.65 -16.78 7.90
N GLU A 206 4.51 -15.79 8.79
CA GLU A 206 5.64 -15.00 9.27
C GLU A 206 6.59 -15.89 10.08
N GLN A 207 7.61 -16.44 9.40
CA GLN A 207 8.51 -17.44 9.98
C GLN A 207 9.60 -16.82 10.87
N PHE A 208 9.94 -15.56 10.61
CA PHE A 208 11.03 -14.89 11.30
C PHE A 208 10.66 -13.50 11.77
N TRP A 209 11.23 -13.10 12.89
CA TRP A 209 11.14 -11.76 13.47
C TRP A 209 12.53 -11.15 13.56
N VAL A 210 12.73 -9.97 13.00
CA VAL A 210 14.02 -9.25 13.01
C VAL A 210 13.94 -8.07 13.98
N ALA A 211 14.69 -8.16 15.08
CA ALA A 211 14.70 -7.13 16.11
C ALA A 211 15.91 -7.27 17.05
N SER A 212 16.12 -6.29 17.93
CA SER A 212 17.13 -6.41 18.99
C SER A 212 16.76 -7.44 20.07
N LYS A 213 15.45 -7.65 20.29
CA LYS A 213 14.88 -8.54 21.31
C LYS A 213 13.68 -9.31 20.73
N PRO A 214 13.34 -10.49 21.26
CA PRO A 214 12.15 -11.21 20.83
C PRO A 214 10.88 -10.41 21.20
N GLN A 215 9.87 -10.48 20.33
CA GLN A 215 8.53 -9.96 20.58
C GLN A 215 7.71 -10.92 21.46
N ARG A 216 7.97 -12.22 21.36
CA ARG A 216 7.21 -13.29 22.03
C ARG A 216 8.15 -14.27 22.75
N PRO A 217 7.78 -14.84 23.91
CA PRO A 217 8.69 -15.68 24.69
C PRO A 217 9.07 -17.01 24.00
N GLU A 218 8.20 -17.55 23.17
CA GLU A 218 8.41 -18.78 22.38
C GLU A 218 9.34 -18.60 21.17
N GLN A 219 9.68 -17.37 20.82
CA GLN A 219 10.58 -17.08 19.70
C GLN A 219 11.99 -17.56 19.98
N GLN A 220 12.56 -18.28 19.02
CA GLN A 220 13.88 -18.89 19.16
C GLN A 220 14.91 -18.07 18.41
N LEU A 221 15.98 -17.64 19.10
CA LEU A 221 17.10 -16.96 18.44
C LEU A 221 17.79 -17.93 17.46
N VAL A 222 17.81 -17.59 16.17
CA VAL A 222 18.41 -18.43 15.11
C VAL A 222 19.59 -17.77 14.41
N PHE A 223 19.72 -16.44 14.51
CA PHE A 223 20.85 -15.71 13.95
C PHE A 223 21.11 -14.42 14.73
N GLN A 224 22.37 -14.12 14.99
CA GLN A 224 22.80 -12.86 15.58
C GLN A 224 23.48 -12.01 14.52
N GLY A 225 22.90 -10.85 14.22
CA GLY A 225 23.44 -9.90 13.26
C GLY A 225 24.51 -9.01 13.86
N THR A 226 25.46 -8.61 13.03
CA THR A 226 26.56 -7.69 13.36
C THR A 226 26.09 -6.27 13.67
N SER A 227 24.87 -5.90 13.25
CA SER A 227 24.24 -4.60 13.53
C SER A 227 23.67 -4.47 14.95
N GLY A 228 23.67 -5.55 15.74
CA GLY A 228 22.96 -5.63 17.03
C GLY A 228 21.49 -6.05 16.90
N LEU A 229 21.01 -6.27 15.67
CA LEU A 229 19.73 -6.93 15.41
C LEU A 229 19.93 -8.43 15.31
N ASN A 230 18.91 -9.17 15.71
CA ASN A 230 18.86 -10.61 15.72
C ASN A 230 17.69 -11.11 14.86
N VAL A 231 17.79 -12.35 14.41
CA VAL A 231 16.68 -13.06 13.76
C VAL A 231 16.17 -14.12 14.72
N TYR A 232 14.89 -14.04 15.02
CA TYR A 232 14.17 -15.01 15.80
C TYR A 232 13.22 -15.82 14.91
N ARG A 233 13.14 -17.13 15.11
CA ARG A 233 12.17 -18.00 14.43
C ARG A 233 10.88 -18.08 15.24
N ASN A 234 9.75 -17.96 14.55
CA ASN A 234 8.41 -18.20 15.09
C ASN A 234 8.09 -19.71 14.95
N PRO A 235 8.10 -20.51 16.04
CA PRO A 235 7.80 -21.95 15.96
C PRO A 235 6.34 -22.24 15.59
N ASP A 236 5.43 -21.33 15.95
CA ASP A 236 3.99 -21.47 15.72
C ASP A 236 3.54 -20.97 14.35
N ALA A 237 4.45 -20.41 13.55
CA ALA A 237 4.15 -19.94 12.21
C ALA A 237 3.66 -21.09 11.32
N PHE A 238 2.61 -20.83 10.56
CA PHE A 238 2.08 -21.78 9.60
C PHE A 238 3.05 -21.90 8.42
N SER A 239 3.04 -23.08 7.79
CA SER A 239 3.70 -23.23 6.49
C SER A 239 3.03 -22.31 5.47
N ARG A 240 3.78 -21.83 4.47
CA ARG A 240 3.21 -20.91 3.48
C ARG A 240 2.06 -21.53 2.69
N VAL A 241 2.14 -22.85 2.53
CA VAL A 241 1.10 -23.70 1.96
C VAL A 241 0.89 -24.86 2.90
N TRP A 242 -0.36 -25.22 3.15
CA TRP A 242 -0.68 -26.36 4.00
C TRP A 242 -2.01 -27.00 3.57
N PRO A 243 -2.19 -28.30 3.81
CA PRO A 243 -3.44 -29.00 3.56
C PRO A 243 -4.36 -28.91 4.78
N VAL A 244 -5.67 -28.98 4.54
CA VAL A 244 -6.71 -29.12 5.58
C VAL A 244 -7.77 -30.10 5.10
N HIS A 245 -8.39 -30.79 6.06
CA HIS A 245 -9.39 -31.84 5.80
C HIS A 245 -10.73 -31.57 6.48
N HIS A 246 -10.83 -30.49 7.27
CA HIS A 246 -12.07 -30.07 7.92
C HIS A 246 -12.46 -28.66 7.49
N ALA A 247 -13.57 -28.53 6.77
CA ALA A 247 -14.13 -27.23 6.37
C ALA A 247 -15.38 -26.90 7.19
N LEU A 248 -15.38 -25.73 7.81
CA LEU A 248 -16.50 -25.22 8.61
C LEU A 248 -17.06 -23.96 7.96
N ALA A 249 -18.36 -23.98 7.67
CA ALA A 249 -19.08 -22.80 7.25
C ALA A 249 -19.47 -21.98 8.50
N VAL A 250 -19.05 -20.73 8.54
CA VAL A 250 -19.35 -19.78 9.62
C VAL A 250 -20.37 -18.75 9.16
N LYS A 251 -21.12 -18.18 10.12
CA LYS A 251 -22.25 -17.29 9.80
C LYS A 251 -21.80 -15.93 9.29
N ASN A 252 -20.73 -15.38 9.88
CA ASN A 252 -20.25 -14.05 9.58
C ASN A 252 -18.75 -13.90 9.89
N GLN A 253 -18.18 -12.78 9.45
CA GLN A 253 -16.76 -12.48 9.63
C GLN A 253 -16.37 -12.28 11.11
N SER A 254 -17.29 -11.86 11.98
CA SER A 254 -17.01 -11.67 13.42
C SER A 254 -16.68 -13.00 14.11
N GLU A 255 -17.34 -14.09 13.70
CA GLU A 255 -17.03 -15.45 14.19
C GLU A 255 -15.60 -15.87 13.81
N ILE A 256 -15.16 -15.56 12.59
CA ILE A 256 -13.76 -15.80 12.17
C ILE A 256 -12.80 -15.00 13.02
N ILE A 257 -13.03 -13.70 13.20
CA ILE A 257 -12.14 -12.84 14.01
C ILE A 257 -12.04 -13.39 15.44
N SER A 258 -13.16 -13.87 16.01
CA SER A 258 -13.17 -14.50 17.33
C SER A 258 -12.33 -15.78 17.38
N ARG A 259 -12.41 -16.65 16.36
CA ARG A 259 -11.57 -17.87 16.27
C ARG A 259 -10.10 -17.54 16.05
N LEU A 260 -9.79 -16.54 15.22
CA LEU A 260 -8.41 -16.09 14.95
C LEU A 260 -7.73 -15.45 16.16
N ASN A 261 -8.49 -14.80 17.05
CA ASN A 261 -7.95 -14.27 18.30
C ASN A 261 -7.76 -15.35 19.39
N GLY A 262 -8.25 -16.58 19.15
CA GLY A 262 -8.05 -17.74 20.01
C GLY A 262 -6.76 -18.54 19.69
N PRO A 263 -6.64 -19.78 20.19
CA PRO A 263 -5.50 -20.64 19.91
C PRO A 263 -5.43 -21.02 18.41
N LEU A 264 -4.43 -20.52 17.69
CA LEU A 264 -4.28 -20.80 16.25
C LEU A 264 -3.93 -22.26 15.94
N GLY A 265 -3.43 -23.03 16.91
CA GLY A 265 -3.04 -24.43 16.70
C GLY A 265 -4.16 -25.31 16.14
N GLU A 266 -5.40 -25.05 16.55
CA GLU A 266 -6.61 -25.77 16.09
C GLU A 266 -6.89 -25.51 14.59
N LEU A 267 -6.44 -24.36 14.06
CA LEU A 267 -6.68 -23.97 12.67
C LEU A 267 -5.68 -24.61 11.68
N LYS A 268 -4.76 -25.46 12.16
CA LYS A 268 -3.84 -26.21 11.28
C LYS A 268 -4.55 -27.28 10.48
N ASP A 269 -5.62 -27.86 11.05
CA ASP A 269 -6.37 -28.97 10.44
C ASP A 269 -7.77 -28.53 9.95
N GLU A 270 -8.21 -27.34 10.34
CA GLU A 270 -9.52 -26.77 10.04
C GLU A 270 -9.44 -25.53 9.14
N VAL A 271 -10.48 -25.29 8.35
CA VAL A 271 -10.64 -24.05 7.58
C VAL A 271 -12.03 -23.46 7.73
N LEU A 272 -12.08 -22.13 7.91
CA LEU A 272 -13.33 -21.39 8.08
C LEU A 272 -13.73 -20.68 6.78
N LEU A 273 -14.97 -20.87 6.34
CA LEU A 273 -15.53 -20.22 5.15
C LEU A 273 -16.74 -19.37 5.52
N THR A 274 -16.78 -18.12 5.04
CA THR A 274 -17.92 -17.21 5.28
C THR A 274 -18.84 -17.16 4.07
N GLY A 275 -20.15 -17.32 4.30
CA GLY A 275 -21.18 -17.03 3.29
C GLY A 275 -21.26 -18.02 2.12
N GLN A 276 -20.60 -19.18 2.23
CA GLN A 276 -20.68 -20.28 1.27
C GLN A 276 -20.80 -21.61 2.03
N ALA A 277 -21.43 -22.61 1.40
CA ALA A 277 -21.41 -23.96 1.93
C ALA A 277 -19.97 -24.47 2.00
N ALA A 278 -19.62 -25.14 3.10
CA ALA A 278 -18.34 -25.81 3.21
C ALA A 278 -18.25 -26.91 2.13
N PRO A 279 -17.16 -26.99 1.35
CA PRO A 279 -16.99 -28.07 0.40
C PRO A 279 -16.82 -29.40 1.13
N ASP A 280 -17.29 -30.49 0.51
CA ASP A 280 -17.07 -31.83 1.03
C ASP A 280 -15.58 -32.18 0.94
N LEU A 281 -14.96 -32.32 2.11
CA LEU A 281 -13.59 -32.79 2.33
C LEU A 281 -13.63 -34.16 3.02
N GLU A 282 -12.61 -34.97 2.75
CA GLU A 282 -12.46 -36.30 3.33
C GLU A 282 -11.44 -36.26 4.47
N THR A 283 -11.61 -37.11 5.47
CA THR A 283 -10.59 -37.34 6.50
C THR A 283 -9.94 -38.68 6.24
N CYS A 284 -8.61 -38.71 6.16
CA CYS A 284 -7.85 -39.93 5.91
C CYS A 284 -6.63 -40.04 6.81
N PRO A 285 -6.18 -41.27 7.12
CA PRO A 285 -4.93 -41.49 7.83
C PRO A 285 -3.74 -41.19 6.91
N GLY A 286 -2.80 -40.38 7.39
CA GLY A 286 -1.56 -40.08 6.68
C GLY A 286 -1.28 -38.58 6.60
N ALA A 287 0.00 -38.23 6.44
CA ALA A 287 0.41 -36.85 6.21
C ALA A 287 0.44 -36.57 4.71
N ASP A 288 -0.16 -35.47 4.29
CA ASP A 288 0.00 -34.93 2.95
C ASP A 288 1.36 -34.25 2.80
N ASP A 289 1.85 -34.11 1.57
CA ASP A 289 3.10 -33.41 1.25
C ASP A 289 2.81 -32.27 0.28
N ILE A 290 2.86 -31.04 0.79
CA ILE A 290 2.58 -29.82 0.04
C ILE A 290 3.86 -29.00 -0.07
N ARG A 291 4.24 -28.67 -1.30
CA ARG A 291 5.48 -27.94 -1.59
C ARG A 291 5.21 -26.77 -2.51
N LEU A 292 5.71 -25.60 -2.13
CA LEU A 292 5.69 -24.42 -2.97
C LEU A 292 6.81 -24.54 -4.02
N GLU A 293 6.44 -24.78 -5.28
CA GLU A 293 7.40 -24.99 -6.37
C GLU A 293 7.91 -23.67 -6.95
N SER A 294 7.00 -22.71 -7.17
CA SER A 294 7.35 -21.38 -7.67
C SER A 294 6.43 -20.34 -7.08
N TYR A 295 6.99 -19.22 -6.67
CA TYR A 295 6.24 -18.13 -6.05
C TYR A 295 6.53 -16.81 -6.76
N GLY A 296 5.47 -16.09 -7.15
CA GLY A 296 5.57 -14.81 -7.83
C GLY A 296 4.31 -13.98 -7.68
N GLN A 297 4.40 -12.69 -7.99
CA GLN A 297 3.33 -11.72 -7.73
C GLN A 297 2.00 -12.00 -8.45
N SER A 298 2.05 -12.65 -9.61
CA SER A 298 0.88 -12.93 -10.45
C SER A 298 0.68 -14.39 -10.80
N SER A 299 1.62 -15.26 -10.41
CA SER A 299 1.57 -16.70 -10.67
C SER A 299 2.28 -17.47 -9.57
N ILE A 300 1.61 -18.49 -9.03
CA ILE A 300 2.13 -19.34 -7.96
C ILE A 300 1.84 -20.79 -8.34
N THR A 301 2.81 -21.67 -8.13
CA THR A 301 2.71 -23.11 -8.42
C THR A 301 3.01 -23.89 -7.16
N ILE A 302 2.12 -24.82 -6.83
CA ILE A 302 2.20 -25.68 -5.64
C ILE A 302 2.09 -27.11 -6.12
N GLN A 303 2.98 -27.97 -5.61
CA GLN A 303 2.87 -29.42 -5.76
C GLN A 303 2.20 -29.98 -4.51
N ALA A 304 1.15 -30.76 -4.71
CA ALA A 304 0.35 -31.33 -3.64
C ALA A 304 0.24 -32.84 -3.82
N LYS A 305 0.78 -33.59 -2.86
CA LYS A 305 0.52 -35.02 -2.71
C LYS A 305 -0.50 -35.21 -1.59
N MET A 306 -1.74 -35.48 -1.99
CA MET A 306 -2.90 -35.60 -1.12
C MET A 306 -3.26 -37.07 -0.92
N ASN A 307 -3.47 -37.52 0.31
CA ASN A 307 -3.91 -38.88 0.61
C ASN A 307 -5.41 -39.08 0.34
N CYS A 308 -6.21 -38.05 0.60
CA CYS A 308 -7.64 -37.99 0.33
C CYS A 308 -8.02 -36.60 -0.18
N ARG A 309 -9.29 -36.43 -0.57
CA ARG A 309 -9.78 -35.13 -1.02
C ARG A 309 -9.71 -34.10 0.11
N GLY A 310 -8.87 -33.09 -0.04
CA GLY A 310 -8.69 -32.02 0.94
C GLY A 310 -8.67 -30.64 0.30
N MET A 311 -8.42 -29.61 1.09
CA MET A 311 -8.18 -28.26 0.60
C MET A 311 -6.73 -27.86 0.83
N VAL A 312 -6.08 -27.29 -0.18
CA VAL A 312 -4.75 -26.70 -0.04
C VAL A 312 -4.91 -25.20 0.16
N ILE A 313 -4.46 -24.72 1.32
CA ILE A 313 -4.47 -23.31 1.70
C ILE A 313 -3.15 -22.68 1.29
N LEU A 314 -3.23 -21.45 0.79
CA LEU A 314 -2.10 -20.58 0.54
C LEU A 314 -2.20 -19.37 1.45
N GLY A 315 -1.17 -19.18 2.29
CA GLY A 315 -1.02 -18.11 3.28
C GLY A 315 -0.85 -16.70 2.70
N ASP A 316 -1.48 -16.42 1.57
CA ASP A 316 -1.55 -15.12 0.92
C ASP A 316 -2.96 -14.58 0.97
N THR A 317 -3.07 -13.25 0.96
CA THR A 317 -4.39 -12.62 0.94
C THR A 317 -5.21 -12.99 -0.29
N PHE A 318 -6.50 -13.24 -0.08
CA PHE A 318 -7.49 -13.37 -1.14
C PHE A 318 -7.85 -11.98 -1.69
N PHE A 319 -7.96 -11.91 -3.02
CA PHE A 319 -8.42 -10.73 -3.73
C PHE A 319 -9.18 -11.12 -5.01
N PRO A 320 -10.25 -10.41 -5.40
CA PRO A 320 -10.97 -10.72 -6.64
C PRO A 320 -10.04 -10.67 -7.86
N GLY A 321 -10.09 -11.72 -8.70
CA GLY A 321 -9.29 -11.83 -9.93
C GLY A 321 -8.26 -12.96 -9.93
N TRP A 322 -8.02 -13.62 -8.79
CA TRP A 322 -7.28 -14.89 -8.77
C TRP A 322 -8.10 -16.01 -9.42
N ARG A 323 -7.43 -16.82 -10.24
CA ARG A 323 -7.96 -18.07 -10.81
C ARG A 323 -7.02 -19.20 -10.46
N ALA A 324 -7.54 -20.40 -10.27
CA ALA A 324 -6.74 -21.58 -10.02
C ALA A 324 -7.04 -22.72 -11.00
N THR A 325 -6.06 -23.57 -11.22
CA THR A 325 -6.21 -24.85 -11.91
C THR A 325 -5.55 -25.96 -11.12
N VAL A 326 -6.15 -27.15 -11.11
CA VAL A 326 -5.53 -28.41 -10.65
C VAL A 326 -5.27 -29.24 -11.91
N ASP A 327 -4.00 -29.56 -12.18
CA ASP A 327 -3.56 -30.27 -13.40
C ASP A 327 -4.09 -29.66 -14.72
N GLY A 328 -4.23 -28.32 -14.73
CA GLY A 328 -4.73 -27.56 -15.87
C GLY A 328 -6.25 -27.43 -15.94
N ALA A 329 -7.02 -28.22 -15.17
CA ALA A 329 -8.47 -28.07 -15.07
C ALA A 329 -8.84 -26.89 -14.14
N PRO A 330 -9.70 -25.94 -14.57
CA PRO A 330 -10.14 -24.84 -13.72
C PRO A 330 -10.87 -25.31 -12.46
N VAL A 331 -10.51 -24.74 -11.31
CA VAL A 331 -11.19 -25.00 -10.03
C VAL A 331 -11.60 -23.68 -9.35
N PRO A 332 -12.66 -23.68 -8.52
CA PRO A 332 -13.01 -22.52 -7.71
C PRO A 332 -11.89 -22.17 -6.72
N VAL A 333 -11.65 -20.87 -6.54
CA VAL A 333 -10.79 -20.34 -5.47
C VAL A 333 -11.69 -19.91 -4.33
N TYR A 334 -11.49 -20.51 -3.17
CA TYR A 334 -12.24 -20.20 -1.96
C TYR A 334 -11.54 -19.11 -1.17
N GLU A 335 -12.30 -18.14 -0.68
CA GLU A 335 -11.84 -17.24 0.37
C GLU A 335 -12.01 -17.96 1.71
N VAL A 336 -10.91 -18.06 2.47
CA VAL A 336 -10.85 -18.80 3.72
C VAL A 336 -10.30 -17.91 4.83
N PHE A 337 -10.74 -18.13 6.07
CA PHE A 337 -10.44 -17.26 7.22
C PHE A 337 -10.76 -15.78 6.97
N SER A 338 -11.67 -15.49 6.02
CA SER A 338 -11.95 -14.15 5.48
C SER A 338 -10.72 -13.33 5.06
N LEU A 339 -9.59 -14.00 4.81
CA LEU A 339 -8.30 -13.37 4.61
C LEU A 339 -7.50 -14.07 3.52
N LEU A 340 -7.42 -15.40 3.58
CA LEU A 340 -6.55 -16.22 2.75
C LEU A 340 -7.32 -16.90 1.62
N ARG A 341 -6.61 -17.65 0.78
CA ARG A 341 -7.21 -18.41 -0.32
C ARG A 341 -6.89 -19.89 -0.27
N GLY A 342 -7.85 -20.71 -0.68
CA GLY A 342 -7.70 -22.16 -0.77
C GLY A 342 -8.35 -22.75 -2.02
N VAL A 343 -7.92 -23.95 -2.38
CA VAL A 343 -8.52 -24.75 -3.47
C VAL A 343 -8.72 -26.18 -3.04
N VAL A 344 -9.83 -26.80 -3.45
CA VAL A 344 -10.09 -28.21 -3.19
C VAL A 344 -9.29 -29.06 -4.18
N VAL A 345 -8.62 -30.08 -3.67
CA VAL A 345 -7.71 -30.96 -4.42
C VAL A 345 -8.11 -32.41 -4.14
N PRO A 346 -8.30 -33.25 -5.18
CA PRO A 346 -8.58 -34.67 -4.98
C PRO A 346 -7.37 -35.42 -4.43
N SER A 347 -7.55 -36.70 -4.11
CA SER A 347 -6.45 -37.58 -3.73
C SER A 347 -5.51 -37.85 -4.90
N GLY A 348 -4.22 -37.96 -4.62
CA GLY A 348 -3.18 -38.18 -5.62
C GLY A 348 -2.12 -37.08 -5.64
N ASN A 349 -1.31 -37.08 -6.69
CA ASN A 349 -0.28 -36.07 -6.93
C ASN A 349 -0.81 -35.06 -7.93
N HIS A 350 -0.84 -33.79 -7.53
CA HIS A 350 -1.46 -32.72 -8.30
C HIS A 350 -0.59 -31.48 -8.32
N GLN A 351 -0.60 -30.79 -9.47
CA GLN A 351 -0.02 -29.46 -9.60
C GLN A 351 -1.12 -28.40 -9.57
N ILE A 352 -1.05 -27.52 -8.59
CA ILE A 352 -1.95 -26.39 -8.43
C ILE A 352 -1.27 -25.15 -8.99
N LYS A 353 -1.97 -24.41 -9.85
CA LYS A 353 -1.49 -23.12 -10.38
C LYS A 353 -2.48 -22.02 -10.08
N PHE A 354 -2.06 -21.02 -9.32
CA PHE A 354 -2.78 -19.77 -9.16
C PHE A 354 -2.28 -18.75 -10.18
N ARG A 355 -3.19 -18.01 -10.82
CA ARG A 355 -2.87 -16.90 -11.72
C ARG A 355 -3.78 -15.72 -11.47
N TYR A 356 -3.18 -14.54 -11.30
CA TYR A 356 -3.93 -13.30 -11.12
C TYR A 356 -4.28 -12.67 -12.46
N ARG A 357 -5.57 -12.59 -12.78
CA ARG A 357 -6.13 -12.03 -14.02
C ARG A 357 -7.39 -11.19 -13.75
N PRO A 358 -7.24 -9.98 -13.20
CA PRO A 358 -8.37 -9.11 -12.89
C PRO A 358 -9.01 -8.53 -14.16
N ILE A 359 -10.35 -8.57 -14.23
CA ILE A 359 -11.13 -8.06 -15.37
C ILE A 359 -11.00 -6.54 -15.50
N SER A 360 -10.85 -5.82 -14.38
CA SER A 360 -10.73 -4.36 -14.35
C SER A 360 -9.57 -3.82 -15.20
N VAL A 361 -8.46 -4.56 -15.28
CA VAL A 361 -7.29 -4.17 -16.09
C VAL A 361 -7.59 -4.29 -17.58
N LEU A 362 -8.29 -5.34 -17.98
CA LEU A 362 -8.70 -5.54 -19.36
C LEU A 362 -9.72 -4.48 -19.77
N ALA A 363 -10.69 -4.19 -18.90
CA ALA A 363 -11.66 -3.12 -19.11
C ALA A 363 -10.99 -1.74 -19.20
N GLY A 364 -10.06 -1.44 -18.29
CA GLY A 364 -9.28 -0.20 -18.31
C GLY A 364 -8.46 -0.05 -19.59
N ALA A 365 -7.77 -1.11 -20.03
CA ALA A 365 -7.02 -1.10 -21.28
C ALA A 365 -7.92 -0.87 -22.51
N ALA A 366 -9.10 -1.49 -22.56
CA ALA A 366 -10.07 -1.27 -23.62
C ALA A 366 -10.59 0.18 -23.65
N LEU A 367 -10.90 0.76 -22.49
CA LEU A 367 -11.33 2.16 -22.37
C LEU A 367 -10.21 3.14 -22.74
N SER A 368 -8.96 2.88 -22.34
CA SER A 368 -7.82 3.71 -22.75
C SER A 368 -7.58 3.67 -24.25
N LEU A 369 -7.71 2.49 -24.88
CA LEU A 369 -7.61 2.35 -26.33
C LEU A 369 -8.71 3.12 -27.04
N LEU A 370 -9.96 3.00 -26.56
CA LEU A 370 -11.10 3.74 -27.09
C LEU A 370 -10.88 5.27 -26.97
N GLY A 371 -10.40 5.75 -25.83
CA GLY A 371 -10.05 7.15 -25.63
C GLY A 371 -8.96 7.64 -26.59
N ALA A 372 -7.90 6.85 -26.77
CA ALA A 372 -6.83 7.17 -27.72
C ALA A 372 -7.34 7.23 -29.17
N CYS A 373 -8.22 6.30 -29.57
CA CYS A 373 -8.87 6.31 -30.88
C CYS A 373 -9.74 7.56 -31.07
N ILE A 374 -10.50 7.97 -30.05
CA ILE A 374 -11.32 9.19 -30.11
C ILE A 374 -10.43 10.43 -30.25
N ILE A 375 -9.36 10.55 -29.47
CA ILE A 375 -8.41 11.67 -29.57
C ILE A 375 -7.78 11.70 -30.96
N GLY A 376 -7.30 10.56 -31.46
CA GLY A 376 -6.74 10.45 -32.81
C GLY A 376 -7.73 10.85 -33.90
N PHE A 377 -9.00 10.44 -33.76
CA PHE A 377 -10.07 10.81 -34.68
C PHE A 377 -10.38 12.32 -34.65
N LEU A 378 -10.48 12.92 -33.46
CA LEU A 378 -10.72 14.36 -33.32
C LEU A 378 -9.54 15.18 -33.87
N TRP A 379 -8.31 14.75 -33.63
CA TRP A 379 -7.11 15.39 -34.16
C TRP A 379 -7.05 15.30 -35.69
N TRP A 380 -7.36 14.14 -36.27
CA TRP A 380 -7.48 13.96 -37.71
C TRP A 380 -8.58 14.84 -38.32
N ARG A 381 -9.73 14.98 -37.65
CA ARG A 381 -10.77 15.91 -38.10
C ARG A 381 -10.35 17.37 -38.04
N ALA A 382 -9.64 17.78 -37.00
CA ALA A 382 -9.16 19.15 -36.85
C ALA A 382 -8.13 19.51 -37.93
N SER A 383 -7.21 18.60 -38.27
CA SER A 383 -6.21 18.84 -39.31
C SER A 383 -6.80 19.01 -40.71
N LEU A 384 -7.92 18.33 -41.00
CA LEU A 384 -8.68 18.52 -42.23
C LEU A 384 -9.34 19.90 -42.34
N VAL A 385 -9.71 20.51 -41.21
CA VAL A 385 -10.35 21.84 -41.18
C VAL A 385 -9.33 22.97 -41.25
N THR A 386 -8.12 22.78 -40.71
CA THR A 386 -7.04 23.80 -40.77
C THR A 386 -6.22 23.75 -42.06
N GLY A 387 -6.39 22.72 -42.89
CA GLY A 387 -5.69 22.53 -44.16
C GLY A 387 -6.41 23.13 -45.39
N SER A 388 -7.55 23.77 -45.20
CA SER A 388 -8.30 24.56 -46.19
C SER A 388 -8.24 26.04 -45.81
#